data_AF-A0A978T538-F1
#
_entry.id   AF-A0A978T538-F1
#
_cell.length_a   1.000
_cell.length_b   1.000
_cell.length_c   1.000
_cell.angle_alpha   90.00
_cell.angle_beta   90.00
_cell.angle_gamma   90.00
#
_symmetry.space_group_name_H-M   'P 1'
#
loop_
_entity.id
_entity.type
_entity.pdbx_description
1 polymer ?
#
loop_
_entity_poly.entity_id
_entity_poly.type
_entity_poly.pdbx_seq_one_letter_code
_entity_poly.pdbx_strand_id
1 'polypeptide(L)'
;MTLPHLYFLFPRLDINSGGNIAQLKLLAIAQSITSAAAVTYRQREADIPFLDELLKKNPAEDTGVYVIHWGPDIRRLLTKLKNRRVVYVAHSSG
;
A
#
# COMPACT_ATOMS: atom_id res chain seq x y z
N MET A 1 6.99 -6.45 -21.49
CA MET A 1 7.20 -6.43 -20.03
C MET A 1 5.88 -6.07 -19.37
N THR A 2 5.35 -6.88 -18.46
CA THR A 2 4.17 -6.55 -17.65
C THR A 2 4.58 -5.64 -16.50
N LEU A 3 3.82 -4.56 -16.28
CA LEU A 3 4.02 -3.68 -15.12
C LEU A 3 3.78 -4.47 -13.80
N PRO A 4 4.54 -4.20 -12.73
CA PRO A 4 4.34 -4.87 -11.45
C PRO A 4 2.98 -4.48 -10.85
N HIS A 5 2.40 -5.40 -10.07
CA HIS A 5 1.20 -5.11 -9.29
C HIS A 5 1.53 -4.16 -8.13
N LEU A 6 0.68 -3.16 -7.90
CA LEU A 6 0.86 -2.16 -6.85
C LEU A 6 -0.07 -2.41 -5.66
N TYR A 7 0.50 -2.56 -4.46
CA TYR A 7 -0.24 -2.70 -3.20
C TYR A 7 -0.25 -1.37 -2.46
N PHE A 8 -1.36 -0.65 -2.49
CA PHE A 8 -1.55 0.60 -1.77
C PHE A 8 -1.91 0.32 -0.32
N LEU A 9 -1.03 0.71 0.60
CA LEU A 9 -1.19 0.40 2.02
C LEU A 9 -2.01 1.46 2.75
N PHE A 10 -3.03 1.00 3.46
CA PHE A 10 -3.90 1.80 4.30
C PHE A 10 -3.96 1.22 5.72
N PRO A 11 -3.97 2.04 6.78
CA PRO A 11 -4.23 1.50 8.11
C PRO A 11 -5.62 0.85 8.17
N ARG A 12 -6.59 1.51 7.54
CA ARG A 12 -7.99 1.16 7.25
C ARG A 12 -8.50 2.15 6.18
N LEU A 13 -9.51 1.81 5.40
CA LEU A 13 -9.94 2.62 4.25
C LEU A 13 -10.75 3.86 4.63
N ASP A 14 -11.57 3.75 5.68
CA ASP A 14 -12.57 4.74 6.10
C ASP A 14 -12.01 5.89 6.97
N ILE A 15 -10.76 6.30 6.73
CA ILE A 15 -10.17 7.47 7.41
C ILE A 15 -10.44 8.74 6.61
N ASN A 16 -11.14 9.69 7.22
CA ASN A 16 -11.36 11.01 6.65
C ASN A 16 -10.17 11.95 6.92
N SER A 17 -9.03 11.67 6.28
CA SER A 17 -7.84 12.53 6.34
C SER A 17 -7.31 12.84 4.94
N GLY A 18 -6.66 14.00 4.78
CA GLY A 18 -6.11 14.42 3.49
C GLY A 18 -5.15 13.40 2.89
N GLY A 19 -4.26 12.82 3.70
CA GLY A 19 -3.32 11.78 3.25
C GLY A 19 -4.00 10.49 2.79
N ASN A 20 -5.04 10.04 3.51
CA ASN A 20 -5.81 8.86 3.14
C ASN A 20 -6.59 9.07 1.83
N ILE A 21 -7.24 10.24 1.69
CA ILE A 21 -7.98 10.62 0.48
C ILE A 21 -7.03 10.76 -0.72
N ALA A 22 -5.86 11.38 -0.53
CA ALA A 22 -4.86 11.51 -1.58
C ALA A 22 -4.35 10.13 -2.05
N GLN A 23 -4.10 9.22 -1.11
CA GLN A 23 -3.69 7.85 -1.43
C GLN A 23 -4.80 7.07 -2.16
N LEU A 24 -6.07 7.21 -1.76
CA LEU A 24 -7.21 6.61 -2.47
C LEU A 24 -7.33 7.13 -3.91
N LYS A 25 -7.14 8.44 -4.12
CA LYS A 25 -7.13 9.03 -5.47
C LYS A 25 -5.96 8.52 -6.31
N LEU A 26 -4.78 8.39 -5.70
CA LEU A 26 -3.60 7.83 -6.38
C LEU A 26 -3.81 6.36 -6.74
N LEU A 27 -4.45 5.57 -5.87
CA LEU A 27 -4.85 4.19 -6.18
C LEU A 27 -5.79 4.16 -7.39
N ALA A 28 -6.83 5.00 -7.43
CA ALA A 28 -7.76 5.03 -8.55
C ALA A 28 -7.08 5.37 -9.89
N ILE A 29 -6.12 6.30 -9.88
CA ILE A 29 -5.30 6.62 -11.06
C ILE A 29 -4.40 5.43 -11.44
N ALA A 30 -3.77 4.78 -10.46
CA ALA A 30 -2.90 3.64 -10.72
C ALA A 30 -3.67 2.47 -11.36
N GLN A 31 -4.91 2.24 -10.93
CA GLN A 31 -5.80 1.21 -11.48
C GLN A 31 -6.18 1.45 -12.94
N SER A 32 -6.11 2.69 -13.46
CA SER A 32 -6.33 2.96 -14.88
C SER A 32 -5.09 2.69 -15.76
N ILE A 33 -3.94 2.38 -15.14
CA ILE A 33 -2.65 2.22 -15.84
C ILE A 33 -2.08 0.80 -15.64
N THR A 34 -2.20 0.25 -14.45
CA THR A 34 -1.63 -1.05 -14.06
C THR A 34 -2.52 -1.76 -13.05
N SER A 35 -2.22 -3.03 -12.79
CA SER A 35 -2.85 -3.78 -11.71
C SER A 35 -2.48 -3.16 -10.36
N ALA A 36 -3.49 -2.72 -9.59
CA ALA A 36 -3.29 -2.12 -8.29
C ALA A 36 -4.45 -2.46 -7.35
N ALA A 37 -4.15 -2.66 -6.07
CA ALA A 37 -5.14 -2.99 -5.05
C ALA A 37 -4.88 -2.23 -3.75
N ALA A 38 -5.97 -1.95 -3.02
CA ALA A 38 -5.88 -1.52 -1.64
C ALA A 38 -5.50 -2.71 -0.74
N VAL A 39 -4.69 -2.45 0.29
CA VAL A 39 -4.30 -3.43 1.30
C VAL A 39 -4.33 -2.76 2.66
N THR A 40 -5.01 -3.39 3.62
CA THR A 40 -5.10 -2.88 4.99
C THR A 40 -4.02 -3.47 5.89
N TYR A 41 -3.59 -2.73 6.93
CA TYR A 41 -2.51 -3.21 7.82
C TYR A 41 -2.73 -2.96 9.33
N ARG A 42 -3.76 -2.20 9.73
CA ARG A 42 -4.16 -2.10 11.15
C ARG A 42 -5.46 -2.84 11.43
N GLN A 43 -6.44 -2.69 10.55
CA GLN A 43 -7.75 -3.31 10.70
C GLN A 43 -8.06 -4.17 9.47
N ARG A 44 -8.55 -5.39 9.70
CA ARG A 44 -9.07 -6.23 8.60
C ARG A 44 -10.42 -5.68 8.16
N GLU A 45 -10.63 -5.67 6.86
CA GLU A 45 -11.88 -5.24 6.23
C GLU A 45 -12.34 -6.35 5.28
N ALA A 46 -13.65 -6.51 5.14
CA ALA A 46 -14.21 -7.50 4.24
C ALA A 46 -13.73 -7.25 2.81
N ASP A 47 -13.33 -8.31 2.10
CA ASP A 47 -12.88 -8.28 0.71
C ASP A 47 -11.63 -7.44 0.42
N ILE A 48 -10.92 -6.95 1.46
CA ILE A 48 -9.66 -6.23 1.31
C ILE A 48 -8.50 -7.08 1.83
N PRO A 49 -7.45 -7.34 1.03
CA PRO A 49 -6.27 -8.06 1.48
C PRO A 49 -5.62 -7.41 2.71
N PHE A 50 -5.15 -8.23 3.63
CA PHE A 50 -4.43 -7.77 4.82
C PHE A 50 -2.92 -7.98 4.65
N LEU A 51 -2.11 -6.96 4.99
CA LEU A 51 -0.67 -6.94 4.74
C LEU A 51 0.03 -8.19 5.29
N ASP A 52 -0.28 -8.60 6.53
CA ASP A 52 0.42 -9.72 7.16
C ASP A 52 0.16 -11.07 6.45
N GLU A 53 -0.94 -11.20 5.72
CA GLU A 53 -1.21 -12.37 4.89
C GLU A 53 -0.37 -12.36 3.61
N LEU A 54 -0.24 -11.19 2.97
CA LEU A 54 0.59 -11.03 1.77
C LEU A 54 2.07 -11.30 2.06
N LEU A 55 2.55 -10.88 3.23
CA LEU A 55 3.95 -11.04 3.64
C LEU A 55 4.34 -12.48 4.00
N LYS A 56 3.39 -13.42 4.08
CA LYS A 56 3.70 -14.85 4.23
C LYS A 56 4.40 -15.43 2.99
N LYS A 57 4.25 -14.81 1.81
CA LYS A 57 4.93 -15.22 0.58
C LYS A 57 6.44 -15.01 0.69
N ASN A 58 7.23 -15.87 0.05
CA ASN A 58 8.69 -15.70 -0.01
C ASN A 58 9.05 -14.33 -0.65
N PRO A 59 9.91 -13.49 -0.03
CA PRO A 59 10.37 -12.24 -0.61
C PRO A 59 10.93 -12.35 -2.03
N ALA A 60 11.60 -13.47 -2.36
CA ALA A 60 12.19 -13.67 -3.68
C ALA A 60 11.13 -13.87 -4.79
N GLU A 61 9.93 -14.33 -4.42
CA GLU A 61 8.82 -14.60 -5.34
C GLU A 61 7.85 -13.40 -5.44
N ASP A 62 7.98 -12.43 -4.53
CA ASP A 62 7.11 -11.26 -4.49
C ASP A 62 7.60 -10.18 -5.45
N THR A 63 6.93 -10.10 -6.59
CA THR A 63 7.21 -9.12 -7.64
C THR A 63 6.45 -7.81 -7.45
N GLY A 64 5.56 -7.73 -6.47
CA GLY A 64 4.72 -6.56 -6.23
C GLY A 64 5.50 -5.38 -5.62
N VAL A 65 4.91 -4.20 -5.73
CA VAL A 65 5.44 -2.96 -5.16
C VAL A 65 4.46 -2.41 -4.13
N TYR A 66 4.94 -2.20 -2.91
CA TYR A 66 4.14 -1.69 -1.80
C TYR A 66 4.23 -0.16 -1.76
N VAL A 67 3.10 0.51 -1.95
CA VAL A 67 2.99 1.97 -1.95
C VAL A 67 2.53 2.40 -0.56
N ILE A 68 3.42 3.04 0.19
CA ILE A 68 3.14 3.57 1.53
C ILE A 68 2.97 5.08 1.46
N HIS A 69 1.96 5.62 2.15
CA HIS A 69 1.78 7.06 2.30
C HIS A 69 2.25 7.55 3.67
N TRP A 70 2.48 8.87 3.79
CA TRP A 70 2.88 9.47 5.06
C TRP A 70 1.89 9.18 6.20
N GLY A 71 2.43 8.85 7.38
CA GLY A 71 1.68 8.60 8.60
C GLY A 71 2.55 8.07 9.74
N PRO A 72 1.96 7.84 10.94
CA PRO A 72 2.70 7.43 12.13
C PRO A 72 3.31 6.02 12.04
N ASP A 73 2.92 5.21 11.06
CA ASP A 73 3.33 3.81 10.94
C ASP A 73 4.57 3.57 10.07
N ILE A 74 5.15 4.58 9.43
CA ILE A 74 6.19 4.40 8.39
C ILE A 74 7.31 3.49 8.90
N ARG A 75 7.86 3.74 10.10
CA ARG A 75 8.93 2.91 10.68
C ARG A 75 8.53 1.44 10.82
N ARG A 76 7.31 1.18 11.29
CA ARG A 76 6.76 -0.17 11.45
C ARG A 76 6.56 -0.85 10.10
N LEU A 77 6.02 -0.13 9.12
CA LEU A 77 5.80 -0.62 7.76
C LEU A 77 7.11 -0.95 7.06
N LEU A 78 8.11 -0.06 7.10
CA LEU A 78 9.43 -0.31 6.49
C LEU A 78 10.14 -1.51 7.13
N THR A 79 9.94 -1.73 8.43
CA THR A 79 10.47 -2.92 9.11
C THR A 79 9.80 -4.20 8.61
N LYS A 80 8.45 -4.20 8.49
CA LYS A 80 7.68 -5.34 7.96
C LYS A 80 7.99 -5.63 6.48
N LEU A 81 8.19 -4.58 5.69
CA LEU A 81 8.45 -4.63 4.25
C LEU A 81 9.94 -4.83 3.91
N LYS A 82 10.77 -5.23 4.88
CA LYS A 82 12.18 -5.51 4.63
C LYS A 82 12.31 -6.54 3.50
N ASN A 83 13.19 -6.27 2.54
CA ASN A 83 13.40 -7.06 1.32
C ASN A 83 12.20 -7.08 0.34
N ARG A 84 11.23 -6.18 0.50
CA ARG A 84 10.16 -5.93 -0.48
C ARG A 84 10.45 -4.67 -1.27
N ARG A 85 9.84 -4.54 -2.44
CA ARG A 85 9.89 -3.30 -3.23
C ARG A 85 8.92 -2.29 -2.63
N VAL A 86 9.42 -1.13 -2.24
CA VAL A 86 8.61 -0.11 -1.56
C VAL A 86 8.74 1.22 -2.29
N VAL A 87 7.60 1.89 -2.49
CA VAL A 87 7.53 3.29 -2.89
C VAL A 87 6.91 4.05 -1.73
N TYR A 88 7.62 5.09 -1.26
CA TYR A 88 7.10 6.00 -0.25
C TYR A 88 6.61 7.28 -0.92
N VAL A 89 5.36 7.67 -0.63
CA VAL A 89 4.72 8.87 -1.15
C VAL A 89 4.34 9.78 0.01
N ALA A 90 4.96 10.95 0.07
CA ALA A 90 4.56 12.01 0.98
C ALA A 90 3.62 12.97 0.22
N HIS A 91 2.33 12.92 0.57
CA HIS A 91 1.36 13.91 0.10
C HIS A 91 1.46 15.13 1.01
N SER A 92 1.86 16.28 0.46
CA SER A 92 1.70 17.58 1.13
C SER A 92 0.67 18.41 0.39
N SER A 93 -0.01 19.30 1.11
CA SER A 93 -0.77 20.40 0.49
C SER A 93 0.12 21.58 0.09
N GLY A 94 1.42 21.55 0.42
CA GLY A 94 2.43 22.57 0.17
C GLY A 94 3.74 22.26 0.87
#